data_AF-A0A3B8HMS9-F1
#
_entry.id   AF-A0A3B8HMS9-F1
#
_cell.length_a   1.000
_cell.length_b   1.000
_cell.length_c   1.000
_cell.angle_alpha   90.00
_cell.angle_beta   90.00
_cell.angle_gamma   90.00
#
_symmetry.space_group_name_H-M   'P 1'
#
loop_
_entity.id
_entity.type
_entity.pdbx_description
1 polymer ?
#
loop_
_entity_poly.entity_id
_entity_poly.type
_entity_poly.pdbx_seq_one_letter_code
_entity_poly.pdbx_strand_id
1 'polypeptide(L)'
;MVLAKSSDHPLQAGFSDEESASYDDFLEEMLTISRVFHYGKDEEIVIKGTDSRCLYYVQEGTVEVFHSLRDTKIVVALIGAGNFFGEIGFFDGISRIRDIRTIEDSIIRVFDHSSLEKHQQEDPRLYSKFVTFMARSICSKFRRVLEEREPLTAYAASLSTGRRSYEESKPLPERLLQTTEWSSIHKIVEGAKARFFDLSYQLQQDSAPEIPASLQLQCNAILDEFNDQLQDFQDQNLAKPDVEEYAWGYVFKEIFPYFMRSRFAERAYYKPKGYAGDHLMMEMIYRNQPEGDGKLGTLTDSWCLNSAASKAVRGRRKLLGKQLESISRQKLAHGRPIRIMNLACGSNRELFDFLQHCDYTEMIEATCVDADAHALEYTDQQVNVFPHQATIRLMNDNVVRWAVGGIRHQYGPQDIIYSAGLTDYLDRRLFQALIARCYEHLNPDGVLIIGNFTPQNHNRVFMDRILHWKLLYRNSADLEELFAASPFGHSSMILAEEQGVNLFAVATRTS
;
A
#
# COMPACT_ATOMS: atom_id res chain seq x y z
N MET A 1 16.98 35.66 15.70
CA MET A 1 15.90 34.69 15.45
C MET A 1 16.63 33.37 15.27
N VAL A 2 16.53 32.44 16.22
CA VAL A 2 17.36 31.22 16.19
C VAL A 2 16.73 30.26 15.19
N LEU A 3 17.30 30.17 13.98
CA LEU A 3 17.03 29.06 13.07
C LEU A 3 17.34 27.76 13.83
N ALA A 4 16.44 26.77 13.74
CA ALA A 4 16.73 25.44 14.26
C ALA A 4 18.01 24.93 13.57
N LYS A 5 19.04 24.56 14.35
CA LYS A 5 20.30 24.02 13.82
C LYS A 5 19.99 22.89 12.81
N SER A 6 20.38 23.10 11.57
CA SER A 6 19.86 22.39 10.39
C SER A 6 20.74 21.23 9.91
N SER A 7 21.47 20.55 10.81
CA SER A 7 22.40 19.46 10.43
C SER A 7 21.73 18.24 9.76
N ASP A 8 20.40 18.16 9.75
CA ASP A 8 19.63 17.07 9.12
C ASP A 8 19.01 17.42 7.76
N HIS A 9 19.27 18.64 7.23
CA HIS A 9 18.67 19.03 5.95
C HIS A 9 19.26 18.20 4.79
N PRO A 10 18.44 17.62 3.89
CA PRO A 10 18.93 16.75 2.81
C PRO A 10 19.96 17.38 1.86
N LEU A 11 19.99 18.72 1.80
CA LEU A 11 20.96 19.48 0.99
C LEU A 11 22.28 19.76 1.72
N GLN A 12 22.31 19.57 3.04
CA GLN A 12 23.52 19.62 3.88
C GLN A 12 24.14 18.23 4.08
N ALA A 13 23.53 17.16 3.54
CA ALA A 13 24.05 15.81 3.68
C ALA A 13 25.45 15.69 3.05
N GLY A 14 26.46 15.45 3.89
CA GLY A 14 27.88 15.39 3.48
C GLY A 14 28.64 16.71 3.57
N PHE A 15 28.02 17.77 4.10
CA PHE A 15 28.72 19.01 4.43
C PHE A 15 29.53 18.85 5.71
N SER A 16 30.70 19.49 5.74
CA SER A 16 31.43 19.77 6.98
C SER A 16 30.67 20.78 7.86
N ASP A 17 31.06 20.91 9.13
CA ASP A 17 30.47 21.88 10.05
C ASP A 17 30.60 23.33 9.53
N GLU A 18 31.71 23.64 8.85
CA GLU A 18 31.95 24.95 8.21
C GLU A 18 31.04 25.18 7.01
N GLU A 19 30.80 24.16 6.19
CA GLU A 19 29.87 24.23 5.05
C GLU A 19 28.41 24.37 5.50
N SER A 20 28.04 23.74 6.61
CA SER A 20 26.71 23.87 7.22
C SER A 20 26.49 25.27 7.81
N ALA A 21 27.49 25.84 8.51
CA ALA A 21 27.41 27.21 9.00
C ALA A 21 27.32 28.22 7.84
N SER A 22 28.13 28.03 6.79
CA SER A 22 28.09 28.86 5.58
C SER A 22 26.74 28.80 4.87
N TYR A 23 26.04 27.67 4.97
CA TYR A 23 24.71 27.46 4.41
C TYR A 23 23.63 28.22 5.20
N ASP A 24 23.67 28.15 6.53
CA ASP A 24 22.70 28.83 7.39
C ASP A 24 22.83 30.36 7.21
N ASP A 25 24.06 30.89 7.14
CA ASP A 25 24.33 32.30 6.83
C ASP A 25 23.76 32.70 5.46
N PHE A 26 23.98 31.86 4.43
CA PHE A 26 23.42 32.09 3.09
C PHE A 26 21.88 32.08 3.09
N LEU A 27 21.24 31.17 3.82
CA LEU A 27 19.78 31.14 3.93
C LEU A 27 19.27 32.40 4.63
N GLU A 28 19.89 32.84 5.72
CA GLU A 28 19.50 34.08 6.38
C GLU A 28 19.59 35.28 5.44
N GLU A 29 20.70 35.42 4.71
CA GLU A 29 20.88 36.44 3.67
C GLU A 29 19.77 36.37 2.62
N MET A 30 19.45 35.18 2.10
CA MET A 30 18.38 34.98 1.12
C MET A 30 16.99 35.32 1.67
N LEU A 31 16.69 34.98 2.92
CA LEU A 31 15.37 35.27 3.49
C LEU A 31 15.13 36.79 3.61
N THR A 32 16.18 37.62 3.65
CA THR A 32 16.03 39.10 3.65
C THR A 32 15.46 39.66 2.36
N ILE A 33 15.66 38.97 1.23
CA ILE A 33 15.21 39.42 -0.10
C ILE A 33 13.83 38.85 -0.49
N SER A 34 13.17 38.18 0.46
CA SER A 34 11.85 37.55 0.30
C SER A 34 10.75 38.34 0.98
N ARG A 35 9.51 38.16 0.52
CA ARG A 35 8.30 38.68 1.19
C ARG A 35 7.73 37.64 2.14
N VAL A 36 7.26 38.08 3.30
CA VAL A 36 6.63 37.19 4.31
C VAL A 36 5.13 37.17 4.08
N PHE A 37 4.57 35.97 3.99
CA PHE A 37 3.13 35.76 3.96
C PHE A 37 2.74 34.81 5.09
N HIS A 38 1.67 35.18 5.79
CA HIS A 38 1.03 34.34 6.79
C HIS A 38 -0.20 33.71 6.15
N TYR A 39 -0.27 32.40 6.21
CA TYR A 39 -1.41 31.63 5.70
C TYR A 39 -2.02 30.88 6.87
N GLY A 40 -3.35 30.98 7.02
CA GLY A 40 -4.10 30.14 7.95
C GLY A 40 -4.17 28.69 7.47
N LYS A 41 -4.61 27.77 8.33
CA LYS A 41 -4.90 26.38 7.94
C LYS A 41 -5.86 26.29 6.73
N ASP A 42 -5.57 25.36 5.81
CA ASP A 42 -6.34 25.05 4.59
C ASP A 42 -6.39 26.19 3.53
N GLU A 43 -5.57 27.24 3.67
CA GLU A 43 -5.47 28.30 2.68
C GLU A 43 -4.64 27.90 1.45
N GLU A 44 -5.17 28.19 0.26
CA GLU A 44 -4.49 27.92 -1.01
C GLU A 44 -3.37 28.92 -1.26
N ILE A 45 -2.16 28.40 -1.52
CA ILE A 45 -0.96 29.20 -1.83
C ILE A 45 -0.75 29.24 -3.35
N VAL A 46 -0.93 28.09 -4.01
CA VAL A 46 -0.70 27.93 -5.44
C VAL A 46 -1.85 27.19 -6.07
N ILE A 47 -2.39 27.79 -7.12
CA ILE A 47 -3.41 27.18 -7.97
C ILE A 47 -2.77 26.82 -9.30
N LYS A 48 -3.00 25.59 -9.77
CA LYS A 48 -2.55 25.08 -11.06
C LYS A 48 -3.01 26.01 -12.19
N GLY A 49 -2.10 26.33 -13.12
CA GLY A 49 -2.42 27.16 -14.30
C GLY A 49 -2.39 28.68 -14.07
N THR A 50 -1.97 29.17 -12.91
CA THR A 50 -1.75 30.61 -12.67
C THR A 50 -0.38 31.09 -13.21
N ASP A 51 -0.34 32.29 -13.80
CA ASP A 51 0.84 32.88 -14.47
C ASP A 51 1.92 33.46 -13.51
N SER A 52 1.89 33.09 -12.23
CA SER A 52 2.84 33.63 -11.26
C SER A 52 4.19 32.90 -11.34
N ARG A 53 5.30 33.64 -11.51
CA ARG A 53 6.68 33.14 -11.40
C ARG A 53 7.26 33.44 -10.01
N CYS A 54 6.81 32.68 -9.02
CA CYS A 54 7.29 32.81 -7.64
C CYS A 54 7.92 31.49 -7.19
N LEU A 55 9.01 31.63 -6.45
CA LEU A 55 9.60 30.55 -5.66
C LEU A 55 9.16 30.73 -4.20
N TYR A 56 8.90 29.63 -3.51
CA TYR A 56 8.40 29.65 -2.14
C TYR A 56 9.32 28.88 -1.21
N TYR A 57 9.42 29.33 0.03
CA TYR A 57 10.13 28.65 1.10
C TYR A 57 9.24 28.57 2.34
N VAL A 58 9.10 27.38 2.90
CA VAL A 58 8.35 27.17 4.13
C VAL A 58 9.25 27.57 5.29
N GLN A 59 9.00 28.72 5.91
CA GLN A 59 9.74 29.13 7.11
C GLN A 59 9.21 28.36 8.33
N GLU A 60 7.89 28.32 8.49
CA GLU A 60 7.18 27.64 9.57
C GLU A 60 5.92 26.97 9.03
N GLY A 61 5.54 25.84 9.61
CA GLY A 61 4.38 25.05 9.20
C GLY A 61 4.68 24.02 8.10
N THR A 62 3.60 23.54 7.48
CA THR A 62 3.63 22.47 6.49
C THR A 62 2.62 22.75 5.39
N VAL A 63 3.02 22.48 4.15
CA VAL A 63 2.14 22.58 2.97
C VAL A 63 1.97 21.23 2.31
N GLU A 64 0.82 21.03 1.69
CA GLU A 64 0.53 19.83 0.91
C GLU A 64 0.46 20.17 -0.58
N VAL A 65 0.99 19.26 -1.40
CA VAL A 65 0.90 19.32 -2.87
C VAL A 65 -0.12 18.28 -3.32
N PHE A 66 -1.10 18.68 -4.11
CA PHE A 66 -2.18 17.80 -4.53
C PHE A 66 -2.63 18.04 -5.98
N HIS A 67 -3.51 17.16 -6.44
CA HIS A 67 -4.33 17.36 -7.64
C HIS A 67 -5.69 16.71 -7.45
N SER A 68 -6.66 17.09 -8.26
CA SER A 68 -7.96 16.42 -8.28
C SER A 68 -7.99 15.30 -9.31
N LEU A 69 -8.61 14.18 -8.95
CA LEU A 69 -8.96 13.06 -9.82
C LEU A 69 -10.44 12.77 -9.63
N ARG A 70 -11.28 13.14 -10.62
CA ARG A 70 -12.76 13.02 -10.53
C ARG A 70 -13.30 13.57 -9.20
N ASP A 71 -12.96 14.82 -8.93
CA ASP A 71 -13.32 15.57 -7.72
C ASP A 71 -12.71 15.07 -6.40
N THR A 72 -12.05 13.91 -6.39
CA THR A 72 -11.26 13.45 -5.25
C THR A 72 -9.92 14.17 -5.21
N LYS A 73 -9.58 14.73 -4.05
CA LYS A 73 -8.27 15.33 -3.80
C LYS A 73 -7.23 14.26 -3.49
N ILE A 74 -6.22 14.17 -4.35
CA ILE A 74 -5.08 13.24 -4.21
C ILE A 74 -3.82 14.03 -3.84
N VAL A 75 -3.34 13.80 -2.62
CA VAL A 75 -2.09 14.39 -2.11
C VAL A 75 -0.90 13.60 -2.66
N VAL A 76 0.14 14.29 -3.11
CA VAL A 76 1.36 13.67 -3.66
C VAL A 76 2.61 14.01 -2.87
N ALA A 77 2.57 15.05 -2.04
CA ALA A 77 3.67 15.39 -1.14
C ALA A 77 3.22 16.26 0.03
N LEU A 78 3.93 16.11 1.15
CA LEU A 78 3.95 17.05 2.28
C LEU A 78 5.33 17.71 2.32
N ILE A 79 5.35 19.05 2.32
CA ILE A 79 6.56 19.87 2.31
C ILE A 79 6.60 20.70 3.59
N GLY A 80 7.65 20.49 4.35
CA GLY A 80 7.87 21.06 5.66
C GLY A 80 8.69 22.33 5.71
N ALA A 81 8.71 22.94 6.90
CA ALA A 81 9.65 24.00 7.25
C ALA A 81 11.09 23.66 6.82
N GLY A 82 11.82 24.66 6.32
CA GLY A 82 13.17 24.51 5.79
C GLY A 82 13.25 24.17 4.30
N ASN A 83 12.14 23.89 3.63
CA ASN A 83 12.13 23.42 2.24
C ASN A 83 11.59 24.45 1.24
N PHE A 84 12.15 24.43 0.04
CA PHE A 84 11.66 25.18 -1.11
C PHE A 84 10.62 24.36 -1.92
N PHE A 85 9.70 25.09 -2.55
CA PHE A 85 8.78 24.56 -3.55
C PHE A 85 8.45 25.59 -4.64
N GLY A 86 7.95 25.12 -5.78
CA GLY A 86 7.64 25.97 -6.94
C GLY A 86 8.82 26.22 -7.88
N GLU A 87 9.92 25.46 -7.72
CA GLU A 87 11.17 25.66 -8.47
C GLU A 87 10.99 25.50 -9.97
N ILE A 88 10.23 24.49 -10.39
CA ILE A 88 10.04 24.18 -11.81
C ILE A 88 9.38 25.36 -12.52
N GLY A 89 8.21 25.80 -12.02
CA GLY A 89 7.48 26.94 -12.57
C GLY A 89 8.25 28.26 -12.48
N PHE A 90 9.12 28.42 -11.48
CA PHE A 90 9.98 29.59 -11.36
C PHE A 90 11.06 29.65 -12.47
N PHE A 91 11.76 28.53 -12.74
CA PHE A 91 12.86 28.49 -13.71
C PHE A 91 12.41 28.26 -15.16
N ASP A 92 11.39 27.42 -15.40
CA ASP A 92 10.88 27.15 -16.75
C ASP A 92 9.93 28.23 -17.25
N GLY A 93 9.32 28.97 -16.32
CA GLY A 93 8.37 30.04 -16.60
C GLY A 93 7.07 29.60 -17.28
N ILE A 94 6.74 28.31 -17.25
CA ILE A 94 5.63 27.67 -17.98
C ILE A 94 4.79 26.78 -17.04
N SER A 95 5.39 26.01 -16.12
CA SER A 95 4.70 24.86 -15.52
C SER A 95 4.34 25.04 -14.04
N ARG A 96 3.09 25.44 -13.75
CA ARG A 96 2.44 25.11 -12.47
C ARG A 96 1.59 23.85 -12.64
N ILE A 97 2.11 22.73 -12.16
CA ILE A 97 1.57 21.38 -12.46
C ILE A 97 0.55 20.92 -11.40
N ARG A 98 0.64 21.45 -10.18
CA ARG A 98 -0.09 20.99 -8.99
C ARG A 98 -0.63 22.14 -8.16
N ASP A 99 -1.66 21.85 -7.38
CA ASP A 99 -2.25 22.75 -6.40
C ASP A 99 -1.54 22.58 -5.06
N ILE A 100 -1.44 23.67 -4.29
CA ILE A 100 -0.72 23.70 -2.99
C ILE A 100 -1.53 24.52 -1.99
N ARG A 101 -1.69 23.96 -0.79
CA ARG A 101 -2.30 24.66 0.35
C ARG A 101 -1.59 24.34 1.66
N THR A 102 -1.82 25.16 2.68
CA THR A 102 -1.37 24.91 4.06
C THR A 102 -2.21 23.82 4.72
N ILE A 103 -1.60 23.07 5.66
CA ILE A 103 -2.33 22.10 6.50
C ILE A 103 -2.47 22.56 7.96
N GLU A 104 -1.76 23.63 8.29
CA GLU A 104 -1.69 24.30 9.59
C GLU A 104 -1.29 25.75 9.36
N ASP A 105 -1.40 26.60 10.38
CA ASP A 105 -0.94 27.98 10.28
C ASP A 105 0.54 28.01 9.91
N SER A 106 0.86 28.69 8.80
CA SER A 106 2.18 28.60 8.17
C SER A 106 2.72 29.98 7.81
N ILE A 107 4.05 30.11 7.88
CA ILE A 107 4.80 31.29 7.42
C ILE A 107 5.56 30.90 6.17
N ILE A 108 5.19 31.50 5.04
CA ILE A 108 5.78 31.23 3.74
C ILE A 108 6.53 32.46 3.25
N ARG A 109 7.79 32.27 2.86
CA ARG A 109 8.59 33.28 2.17
C ARG A 109 8.39 33.15 0.67
N VAL A 110 8.08 34.27 0.02
CA VAL A 110 7.82 34.35 -1.41
C VAL A 110 8.90 35.16 -2.09
N PHE A 111 9.50 34.58 -3.11
CA PHE A 111 10.51 35.19 -3.96
C PHE A 111 9.93 35.41 -5.35
N ASP A 112 9.73 36.66 -5.73
CA ASP A 112 9.26 37.01 -7.06
C ASP A 112 10.42 37.05 -8.04
N HIS A 113 10.17 36.63 -9.28
CA HIS A 113 11.15 36.70 -10.35
C HIS A 113 11.76 38.09 -10.50
N SER A 114 10.94 39.15 -10.54
CA SER A 114 11.41 40.53 -10.69
C SER A 114 12.29 41.00 -9.51
N SER A 115 11.98 40.52 -8.30
CA SER A 115 12.74 40.87 -7.09
C SER A 115 14.11 40.19 -7.09
N LEU A 116 14.18 38.94 -7.55
CA LEU A 116 15.43 38.20 -7.72
C LEU A 116 16.29 38.75 -8.88
N GLU A 117 15.68 39.16 -9.99
CA GLU A 117 16.38 39.82 -11.11
C GLU A 117 17.03 41.15 -10.69
N LYS A 118 16.35 41.93 -9.83
CA LYS A 118 16.93 43.16 -9.29
C LYS A 118 18.14 42.85 -8.40
N HIS A 119 18.02 41.86 -7.51
CA HIS A 119 19.13 41.45 -6.64
C HIS A 119 20.29 40.81 -7.41
N GLN A 120 20.06 40.22 -8.58
CA GLN A 120 21.13 39.77 -9.47
C GLN A 120 22.07 40.92 -9.86
N GLN A 121 21.54 42.14 -10.01
CA GLN A 121 22.35 43.33 -10.34
C GLN A 121 23.01 43.94 -9.10
N GLU A 122 22.33 43.93 -7.96
CA GLU A 122 22.80 44.57 -6.71
C GLU A 122 23.82 43.70 -5.95
N ASP A 123 23.60 42.39 -5.88
CA ASP A 123 24.54 41.42 -5.30
C ASP A 123 24.66 40.14 -6.17
N PRO A 124 25.53 40.19 -7.21
CA PRO A 124 25.76 39.03 -8.07
C PRO A 124 26.32 37.80 -7.34
N ARG A 125 26.99 37.99 -6.19
CA ARG A 125 27.57 36.88 -5.43
C ARG A 125 26.47 36.09 -4.72
N LEU A 126 25.55 36.77 -4.04
CA LEU A 126 24.41 36.15 -3.40
C LEU A 126 23.52 35.41 -4.42
N TYR A 127 23.24 36.05 -5.56
CA TYR A 127 22.49 35.42 -6.64
C TYR A 127 23.16 34.16 -7.20
N SER A 128 24.49 34.19 -7.40
CA SER A 128 25.25 33.02 -7.87
C SER A 128 25.19 31.85 -6.87
N LYS A 129 25.32 32.14 -5.56
CA LYS A 129 25.11 31.13 -4.51
C LYS A 129 23.71 30.54 -4.57
N PHE A 130 22.70 31.38 -4.75
CA PHE A 130 21.30 30.96 -4.89
C PHE A 130 21.06 30.05 -6.09
N VAL A 131 21.50 30.44 -7.29
CA VAL A 131 21.34 29.59 -8.49
C VAL A 131 22.06 28.27 -8.31
N THR A 132 23.26 28.28 -7.72
CA THR A 132 24.01 27.06 -7.42
C THR A 132 23.25 26.17 -6.43
N PHE A 133 22.69 26.76 -5.38
CA PHE A 133 21.87 26.06 -4.39
C PHE A 133 20.62 25.44 -5.04
N MET A 134 19.88 26.20 -5.84
CA MET A 134 18.69 25.70 -6.53
C MET A 134 19.02 24.60 -7.53
N ALA A 135 20.11 24.75 -8.30
CA ALA A 135 20.58 23.72 -9.21
C ALA A 135 20.97 22.43 -8.46
N ARG A 136 21.65 22.53 -7.31
CA ARG A 136 21.95 21.37 -6.45
C ARG A 136 20.68 20.74 -5.91
N SER A 137 19.72 21.55 -5.47
CA SER A 137 18.41 21.07 -4.97
C SER A 137 17.63 20.31 -6.05
N ILE A 138 17.51 20.89 -7.24
CA ILE A 138 16.84 20.28 -8.39
C ILE A 138 17.57 19.00 -8.82
N CYS A 139 18.90 19.03 -8.96
CA CYS A 139 19.70 17.86 -9.30
C CYS A 139 19.59 16.74 -8.25
N SER A 140 19.53 17.08 -6.95
CA SER A 140 19.30 16.11 -5.87
C SER A 140 17.92 15.47 -5.99
N LYS A 141 16.87 16.28 -6.25
CA LYS A 141 15.50 15.79 -6.50
C LYS A 141 15.43 14.88 -7.74
N PHE A 142 16.12 15.24 -8.83
CA PHE A 142 16.17 14.40 -10.04
C PHE A 142 16.98 13.12 -9.85
N ARG A 143 18.13 13.20 -9.18
CA ARG A 143 18.99 12.03 -8.93
C ARG A 143 18.25 11.01 -8.07
N ARG A 144 17.49 11.45 -7.06
CA ARG A 144 16.54 10.62 -6.32
C ARG A 144 15.61 9.86 -7.25
N VAL A 145 14.87 10.57 -8.11
CA VAL A 145 13.98 9.93 -9.10
C VAL A 145 14.70 8.88 -9.99
N LEU A 146 16.00 9.05 -10.27
CA LEU A 146 16.78 8.17 -11.15
C LEU A 146 17.48 7.00 -10.44
N GLU A 147 18.07 7.21 -9.26
CA GLU A 147 18.74 6.19 -8.42
C GLU A 147 17.71 5.18 -7.84
N GLU A 148 16.43 5.54 -7.83
CA GLU A 148 15.34 4.79 -7.21
C GLU A 148 14.66 3.75 -8.13
N ARG A 149 15.25 3.42 -9.28
CA ARG A 149 14.72 2.35 -10.15
C ARG A 149 14.80 0.97 -9.51
N GLU A 150 15.79 0.68 -8.66
CA GLU A 150 15.93 -0.63 -8.02
C GLU A 150 14.81 -0.94 -7.00
N PRO A 151 14.45 -0.05 -6.03
CA PRO A 151 13.32 -0.28 -5.12
C PRO A 151 11.97 -0.34 -5.84
N LEU A 152 11.78 0.45 -6.90
CA LEU A 152 10.57 0.37 -7.74
C LEU A 152 10.52 -0.95 -8.51
N THR A 153 11.66 -1.44 -9.00
CA THR A 153 11.73 -2.75 -9.65
C THR A 153 11.53 -3.86 -8.63
N ALA A 154 12.05 -3.74 -7.40
CA ALA A 154 11.86 -4.71 -6.33
C ALA A 154 10.43 -4.73 -5.79
N TYR A 155 9.78 -3.57 -5.62
CA TYR A 155 8.38 -3.45 -5.21
C TYR A 155 7.41 -3.86 -6.33
N ALA A 156 7.68 -3.41 -7.56
CA ALA A 156 6.94 -3.88 -8.72
C ALA A 156 7.17 -5.38 -8.91
N ALA A 157 8.38 -5.93 -8.70
CA ALA A 157 8.67 -7.37 -8.76
C ALA A 157 8.10 -8.15 -7.57
N SER A 158 7.96 -7.53 -6.40
CA SER A 158 7.35 -8.18 -5.23
C SER A 158 5.83 -8.21 -5.32
N LEU A 159 5.21 -7.20 -5.93
CA LEU A 159 3.80 -7.16 -6.28
C LEU A 159 3.49 -7.95 -7.57
N SER A 160 4.35 -7.85 -8.57
CA SER A 160 4.29 -8.62 -9.81
C SER A 160 4.90 -9.99 -9.55
N THR A 161 4.09 -10.86 -8.97
CA THR A 161 4.33 -12.30 -8.88
C THR A 161 4.43 -12.91 -10.29
N GLY A 162 5.57 -12.68 -10.96
CA GLY A 162 5.89 -13.18 -12.30
C GLY A 162 4.93 -12.72 -13.39
N ARG A 163 5.43 -11.95 -14.37
CA ARG A 163 4.79 -11.98 -15.71
C ARG A 163 4.66 -13.45 -16.12
N ARG A 164 3.43 -13.87 -16.48
CA ARG A 164 3.06 -15.15 -17.13
C ARG A 164 4.13 -16.24 -17.00
N SER A 165 4.05 -17.10 -15.97
CA SER A 165 4.94 -18.27 -15.91
C SER A 165 4.63 -19.31 -17.00
N TYR A 166 3.49 -19.19 -17.67
CA TYR A 166 3.09 -20.07 -18.77
C TYR A 166 2.97 -19.25 -20.06
N GLU A 167 4.09 -19.06 -20.75
CA GLU A 167 4.11 -18.44 -22.09
C GLU A 167 3.86 -19.48 -23.19
N GLU A 168 4.21 -20.76 -22.96
CA GLU A 168 4.08 -21.85 -23.93
C GLU A 168 3.74 -23.20 -23.28
N SER A 169 2.93 -24.00 -23.97
CA SER A 169 2.64 -25.39 -23.60
C SER A 169 3.86 -26.27 -23.86
N LYS A 170 4.61 -26.64 -22.82
CA LYS A 170 5.68 -27.64 -22.95
C LYS A 170 5.09 -29.05 -23.03
N PRO A 171 5.51 -29.90 -24.00
CA PRO A 171 5.09 -31.29 -24.03
C PRO A 171 5.58 -32.01 -22.76
N LEU A 172 4.73 -32.86 -22.18
CA LEU A 172 5.06 -33.64 -21.00
C LEU A 172 6.16 -34.64 -21.34
N PRO A 173 7.34 -34.61 -20.68
CA PRO A 173 8.38 -35.60 -20.89
C PRO A 173 7.89 -37.02 -20.56
N GLU A 174 8.19 -38.00 -21.41
CA GLU A 174 7.80 -39.41 -21.19
C GLU A 174 8.28 -39.95 -19.84
N ARG A 175 9.45 -39.49 -19.36
CA ARG A 175 10.00 -39.85 -18.05
C ARG A 175 9.07 -39.48 -16.88
N LEU A 176 8.24 -38.45 -17.02
CA LEU A 176 7.31 -38.02 -15.98
C LEU A 176 6.13 -38.98 -15.86
N LEU A 177 5.67 -39.55 -16.98
CA LEU A 177 4.50 -40.44 -17.00
C LEU A 177 4.71 -41.70 -16.13
N GLN A 178 5.95 -42.03 -15.83
CA GLN A 178 6.34 -43.20 -15.03
C GLN A 178 6.52 -42.88 -13.55
N THR A 179 6.39 -41.62 -13.11
CA THR A 179 6.62 -41.26 -11.71
C THR A 179 5.35 -41.40 -10.87
N THR A 180 5.55 -41.68 -9.57
CA THR A 180 4.46 -41.80 -8.60
C THR A 180 3.75 -40.46 -8.38
N GLU A 181 4.50 -39.36 -8.42
CA GLU A 181 3.98 -38.00 -8.34
C GLU A 181 3.03 -37.71 -9.51
N TRP A 182 3.41 -38.09 -10.74
CA TRP A 182 2.57 -37.89 -11.91
C TRP A 182 1.28 -38.72 -11.82
N SER A 183 1.38 -40.01 -11.47
CA SER A 183 0.21 -40.88 -11.31
C SER A 183 -0.77 -40.31 -10.28
N SER A 184 -0.25 -39.80 -9.16
CA SER A 184 -1.04 -39.16 -8.10
C SER A 184 -1.76 -37.91 -8.61
N ILE A 185 -1.03 -36.93 -9.17
CA ILE A 185 -1.64 -35.67 -9.62
C ILE A 185 -2.60 -35.86 -10.80
N HIS A 186 -2.28 -36.78 -11.71
CA HIS A 186 -3.16 -37.14 -12.82
C HIS A 186 -4.49 -37.68 -12.32
N LYS A 187 -4.48 -38.58 -11.33
CA LYS A 187 -5.71 -39.13 -10.73
C LYS A 187 -6.55 -38.04 -10.05
N ILE A 188 -5.92 -37.12 -9.32
CA ILE A 188 -6.60 -35.99 -8.68
C ILE A 188 -7.31 -35.12 -9.73
N VAL A 189 -6.57 -34.69 -10.77
CA VAL A 189 -7.10 -33.80 -11.82
C VAL A 189 -8.20 -34.47 -12.64
N GLU A 190 -8.01 -35.70 -13.11
CA GLU A 190 -9.02 -36.39 -13.92
C GLU A 190 -10.28 -36.73 -13.10
N GLY A 191 -10.12 -37.08 -11.82
CA GLY A 191 -11.24 -37.30 -10.91
C GLY A 191 -12.08 -36.03 -10.71
N ALA A 192 -11.43 -34.89 -10.47
CA ALA A 192 -12.11 -33.60 -10.36
C ALA A 192 -12.80 -33.20 -11.67
N LYS A 193 -12.12 -33.34 -12.81
CA LYS A 193 -12.67 -33.03 -14.14
C LYS A 193 -13.92 -33.83 -14.47
N ALA A 194 -13.90 -35.14 -14.23
CA ALA A 194 -15.07 -35.99 -14.48
C ALA A 194 -16.29 -35.49 -13.67
N ARG A 195 -16.09 -35.18 -12.39
CA ARG A 195 -17.16 -34.66 -11.52
C ARG A 195 -17.63 -33.26 -11.91
N PHE A 196 -16.72 -32.38 -12.34
CA PHE A 196 -17.09 -31.07 -12.88
C PHE A 196 -17.88 -31.18 -14.18
N PHE A 197 -17.52 -32.13 -15.05
CA PHE A 197 -18.26 -32.39 -16.28
C PHE A 197 -19.70 -32.83 -15.96
N ASP A 198 -19.87 -33.80 -15.07
CA ASP A 198 -21.20 -34.27 -14.66
C ASP A 198 -22.04 -33.16 -14.03
N LEU A 199 -21.45 -32.36 -13.12
CA LEU A 199 -22.10 -31.20 -12.51
C LEU A 199 -22.49 -30.17 -13.58
N SER A 200 -21.58 -29.85 -14.50
CA SER A 200 -21.84 -28.88 -15.58
C SER A 200 -22.99 -29.34 -16.47
N TYR A 201 -23.06 -30.63 -16.79
CA TYR A 201 -24.15 -31.21 -17.56
C TYR A 201 -25.48 -31.08 -16.83
N GLN A 202 -25.54 -31.39 -15.53
CA GLN A 202 -26.75 -31.22 -14.72
C GLN A 202 -27.21 -29.77 -14.64
N LEU A 203 -26.27 -28.83 -14.43
CA LEU A 203 -26.56 -27.39 -14.41
C LEU A 203 -27.09 -26.86 -15.75
N GLN A 204 -26.65 -27.44 -16.88
CA GLN A 204 -27.13 -27.07 -18.21
C GLN A 204 -28.53 -27.61 -18.51
N GLN A 205 -28.87 -28.80 -18.01
CA GLN A 205 -30.22 -29.37 -18.16
C GLN A 205 -31.26 -28.63 -17.34
N ASP A 206 -30.85 -28.02 -16.23
CA ASP A 206 -31.73 -27.24 -15.38
C ASP A 206 -31.95 -25.83 -15.94
N SER A 207 -33.16 -25.58 -16.45
CA SER A 207 -33.57 -24.28 -16.98
C SER A 207 -33.99 -23.26 -15.92
N ALA A 208 -34.09 -23.65 -14.64
CA ALA A 208 -34.45 -22.73 -13.57
C ALA A 208 -33.38 -21.63 -13.40
N PRO A 209 -33.76 -20.38 -13.06
CA PRO A 209 -32.77 -19.33 -12.83
C PRO A 209 -31.97 -19.57 -11.54
N GLU A 210 -32.61 -20.14 -10.51
CA GLU A 210 -31.97 -20.47 -9.24
C GLU A 210 -31.18 -21.77 -9.34
N ILE A 211 -30.08 -21.86 -8.57
CA ILE A 211 -29.25 -23.06 -8.52
C ILE A 211 -29.75 -23.94 -7.37
N PRO A 212 -30.15 -25.21 -7.63
CA PRO A 212 -30.57 -26.13 -6.58
C PRO A 212 -29.50 -26.31 -5.49
N ALA A 213 -29.92 -26.30 -4.23
CA ALA A 213 -29.02 -26.47 -3.08
C ALA A 213 -28.21 -27.78 -3.15
N SER A 214 -28.77 -28.85 -3.72
CA SER A 214 -28.06 -30.11 -3.95
C SER A 214 -26.86 -29.95 -4.90
N LEU A 215 -27.02 -29.19 -5.99
CA LEU A 215 -25.94 -28.94 -6.95
C LEU A 215 -24.89 -27.98 -6.38
N GLN A 216 -25.31 -27.02 -5.54
CA GLN A 216 -24.39 -26.17 -4.79
C GLN A 216 -23.52 -27.00 -3.82
N LEU A 217 -24.14 -27.88 -3.03
CA LEU A 217 -23.42 -28.78 -2.11
C LEU A 217 -22.48 -29.72 -2.88
N GLN A 218 -22.92 -30.26 -4.02
CA GLN A 218 -22.08 -31.08 -4.89
C GLN A 218 -20.87 -30.30 -5.41
N CYS A 219 -21.04 -29.05 -5.85
CA CYS A 219 -19.95 -28.20 -6.32
C CYS A 219 -18.93 -27.92 -5.21
N ASN A 220 -19.41 -27.52 -4.02
CA ASN A 220 -18.54 -27.30 -2.87
C ASN A 220 -17.75 -28.56 -2.52
N ALA A 221 -18.40 -29.73 -2.50
CA ALA A 221 -17.72 -30.99 -2.21
C ALA A 221 -16.64 -31.35 -3.25
N ILE A 222 -16.84 -31.01 -4.53
CA ILE A 222 -15.80 -31.20 -5.56
C ILE A 222 -14.62 -30.27 -5.30
N LEU A 223 -14.90 -29.00 -5.04
CA LEU A 223 -13.89 -27.96 -4.86
C LEU A 223 -13.09 -28.14 -3.57
N ASP A 224 -13.74 -28.50 -2.46
CA ASP A 224 -13.11 -28.78 -1.17
C ASP A 224 -12.18 -30.00 -1.28
N GLU A 225 -12.68 -31.13 -1.81
CA GLU A 225 -11.86 -32.34 -1.98
C GLU A 225 -10.67 -32.09 -2.92
N PHE A 226 -10.89 -31.35 -4.01
CA PHE A 226 -9.81 -31.01 -4.93
C PHE A 226 -8.75 -30.12 -4.26
N ASN A 227 -9.17 -29.10 -3.50
CA ASN A 227 -8.28 -28.22 -2.75
C ASN A 227 -7.49 -28.98 -1.68
N ASP A 228 -8.12 -29.93 -0.99
CA ASP A 228 -7.47 -30.79 0.02
C ASP A 228 -6.41 -31.69 -0.62
N GLN A 229 -6.79 -32.39 -1.70
CA GLN A 229 -5.87 -33.27 -2.43
C GLN A 229 -4.68 -32.53 -3.03
N LEU A 230 -4.87 -31.29 -3.52
CA LEU A 230 -3.77 -30.46 -4.01
C LEU A 230 -2.83 -30.02 -2.88
N GLN A 231 -3.35 -29.74 -1.69
CA GLN A 231 -2.52 -29.41 -0.53
C GLN A 231 -1.70 -30.61 -0.06
N ASP A 232 -2.35 -31.77 0.09
CA ASP A 232 -1.66 -33.01 0.43
C ASP A 232 -0.58 -33.35 -0.61
N PHE A 233 -0.88 -33.13 -1.89
CA PHE A 233 0.10 -33.31 -2.95
C PHE A 233 1.31 -32.36 -2.80
N GLN A 234 1.07 -31.08 -2.52
CA GLN A 234 2.13 -30.08 -2.29
C GLN A 234 3.03 -30.44 -1.11
N ASP A 235 2.46 -30.93 -0.02
CA ASP A 235 3.19 -31.15 1.23
C ASP A 235 3.91 -32.52 1.25
N GLN A 236 3.38 -33.54 0.57
CA GLN A 236 3.90 -34.92 0.65
C GLN A 236 4.78 -35.36 -0.54
N ASN A 237 4.57 -34.80 -1.74
CA ASN A 237 5.04 -35.44 -2.97
C ASN A 237 6.04 -34.61 -3.81
N LEU A 238 6.43 -33.41 -3.36
CA LEU A 238 7.26 -32.51 -4.17
C LEU A 238 8.68 -32.35 -3.61
N ALA A 239 9.59 -33.20 -4.09
CA ALA A 239 11.02 -33.16 -3.75
C ALA A 239 11.95 -32.75 -4.92
N LYS A 240 11.46 -32.74 -6.17
CA LYS A 240 12.26 -32.45 -7.37
C LYS A 240 11.68 -31.27 -8.17
N PRO A 241 12.43 -30.15 -8.33
CA PRO A 241 11.95 -28.95 -9.02
C PRO A 241 11.44 -29.19 -10.45
N ASP A 242 12.09 -30.10 -11.19
CA ASP A 242 11.67 -30.44 -12.56
C ASP A 242 10.24 -31.00 -12.61
N VAL A 243 9.90 -31.94 -11.72
CA VAL A 243 8.58 -32.61 -11.72
C VAL A 243 7.49 -31.63 -11.31
N GLU A 244 7.83 -30.70 -10.42
CA GLU A 244 6.95 -29.66 -9.91
C GLU A 244 6.40 -28.76 -11.01
N GLU A 245 7.27 -28.23 -11.89
CA GLU A 245 6.86 -27.31 -12.95
C GLU A 245 5.83 -27.96 -13.89
N TYR A 246 6.09 -29.20 -14.33
CA TYR A 246 5.18 -29.92 -15.23
C TYR A 246 3.87 -30.33 -14.55
N ALA A 247 3.93 -30.80 -13.29
CA ALA A 247 2.73 -31.18 -12.54
C ALA A 247 1.78 -29.99 -12.37
N TRP A 248 2.29 -28.84 -11.91
CA TRP A 248 1.47 -27.64 -11.75
C TRP A 248 1.03 -27.04 -13.08
N GLY A 249 1.87 -27.11 -14.14
CA GLY A 249 1.47 -26.72 -15.49
C GLY A 249 0.31 -27.56 -16.03
N TYR A 250 0.32 -28.87 -15.77
CA TYR A 250 -0.79 -29.77 -16.11
C TYR A 250 -2.05 -29.44 -15.31
N VAL A 251 -1.96 -29.36 -13.97
CA VAL A 251 -3.09 -28.99 -13.10
C VAL A 251 -3.72 -27.68 -13.57
N PHE A 252 -2.89 -26.65 -13.77
CA PHE A 252 -3.34 -25.34 -14.23
C PHE A 252 -4.11 -25.47 -15.54
N LYS A 253 -3.51 -26.06 -16.59
CA LYS A 253 -4.13 -26.18 -17.91
C LYS A 253 -5.49 -26.89 -17.87
N GLU A 254 -5.56 -28.01 -17.15
CA GLU A 254 -6.72 -28.89 -17.14
C GLU A 254 -7.89 -28.34 -16.32
N ILE A 255 -7.60 -27.51 -15.32
CA ILE A 255 -8.59 -27.00 -14.37
C ILE A 255 -8.99 -25.54 -14.67
N PHE A 256 -8.15 -24.81 -15.41
CA PHE A 256 -8.39 -23.43 -15.83
C PHE A 256 -9.80 -23.16 -16.37
N PRO A 257 -10.41 -23.99 -17.25
CA PRO A 257 -11.74 -23.72 -17.79
C PRO A 257 -12.87 -23.66 -16.76
N TYR A 258 -12.69 -24.27 -15.59
CA TYR A 258 -13.69 -24.30 -14.52
C TYR A 258 -13.53 -23.10 -13.57
N PHE A 259 -12.28 -22.80 -13.18
CA PHE A 259 -12.01 -21.71 -12.24
C PHE A 259 -12.10 -20.34 -12.89
N MET A 260 -11.71 -20.17 -14.15
CA MET A 260 -11.79 -18.86 -14.82
C MET A 260 -13.21 -18.41 -15.15
N ARG A 261 -14.22 -19.23 -14.85
CA ARG A 261 -15.62 -18.80 -14.82
C ARG A 261 -15.94 -17.98 -13.58
N SER A 262 -15.13 -18.04 -12.52
CA SER A 262 -15.25 -17.19 -11.33
C SER A 262 -14.61 -15.82 -11.59
N ARG A 263 -15.32 -14.75 -11.25
CA ARG A 263 -14.78 -13.38 -11.33
C ARG A 263 -13.67 -13.15 -10.31
N PHE A 264 -13.78 -13.74 -9.13
CA PHE A 264 -12.71 -13.78 -8.13
C PHE A 264 -11.44 -14.41 -8.73
N ALA A 265 -11.54 -15.63 -9.26
CA ALA A 265 -10.37 -16.35 -9.76
C ALA A 265 -9.76 -15.65 -10.97
N GLU A 266 -10.59 -15.19 -11.91
CA GLU A 266 -10.18 -14.40 -13.07
C GLU A 266 -9.39 -13.16 -12.64
N ARG A 267 -9.93 -12.33 -11.74
CA ARG A 267 -9.26 -11.10 -11.29
C ARG A 267 -7.95 -11.40 -10.57
N ALA A 268 -7.94 -12.39 -9.67
CA ALA A 268 -6.74 -12.80 -8.93
C ALA A 268 -5.63 -13.28 -9.88
N TYR A 269 -6.02 -14.01 -10.93
CA TYR A 269 -5.09 -14.52 -11.93
C TYR A 269 -4.54 -13.42 -12.84
N TYR A 270 -5.41 -12.62 -13.47
CA TYR A 270 -5.02 -11.61 -14.45
C TYR A 270 -4.38 -10.36 -13.84
N LYS A 271 -4.63 -10.08 -12.56
CA LYS A 271 -4.00 -8.99 -11.80
C LYS A 271 -4.08 -7.65 -12.56
N PRO A 272 -5.27 -7.07 -12.80
CA PRO A 272 -5.43 -5.89 -13.64
C PRO A 272 -4.59 -4.68 -13.19
N LYS A 273 -4.24 -4.61 -11.91
CA LYS A 273 -3.40 -3.58 -11.30
C LYS A 273 -1.94 -3.99 -11.10
N GLY A 274 -1.54 -5.16 -11.61
CA GLY A 274 -0.19 -5.72 -11.50
C GLY A 274 0.01 -6.69 -10.32
N TYR A 275 -0.95 -6.81 -9.41
CA TYR A 275 -0.96 -7.74 -8.28
C TYR A 275 -2.38 -8.25 -8.01
N ALA A 276 -2.51 -9.36 -7.27
CA ALA A 276 -3.80 -10.04 -7.07
C ALA A 276 -4.67 -9.39 -5.98
N GLY A 277 -4.04 -8.94 -4.89
CA GLY A 277 -4.72 -8.35 -3.73
C GLY A 277 -5.09 -6.88 -3.87
N ASP A 278 -5.45 -6.41 -5.08
CA ASP A 278 -5.79 -5.00 -5.31
C ASP A 278 -7.10 -4.57 -4.62
N HIS A 279 -7.33 -3.24 -4.55
CA HIS A 279 -8.48 -2.70 -3.80
C HIS A 279 -9.83 -3.26 -4.29
N LEU A 280 -10.02 -3.48 -5.60
CA LEU A 280 -11.26 -4.06 -6.12
C LEU A 280 -11.39 -5.54 -5.79
N MET A 281 -10.29 -6.30 -5.74
CA MET A 281 -10.30 -7.66 -5.20
C MET A 281 -10.78 -7.68 -3.75
N MET A 282 -10.26 -6.75 -2.93
CA MET A 282 -10.71 -6.62 -1.54
C MET A 282 -12.20 -6.29 -1.46
N GLU A 283 -12.68 -5.35 -2.29
CA GLU A 283 -14.10 -4.99 -2.36
C GLU A 283 -15.00 -6.15 -2.79
N MET A 284 -14.56 -6.99 -3.75
CA MET A 284 -15.26 -8.22 -4.11
C MET A 284 -15.39 -9.16 -2.91
N ILE A 285 -14.30 -9.37 -2.16
CA ILE A 285 -14.29 -10.21 -0.96
C ILE A 285 -15.21 -9.65 0.13
N TYR A 286 -15.21 -8.33 0.34
CA TYR A 286 -16.06 -7.68 1.33
C TYR A 286 -17.54 -7.76 0.96
N ARG A 287 -17.88 -7.55 -0.32
CA ARG A 287 -19.26 -7.62 -0.83
C ARG A 287 -19.82 -9.05 -0.75
N ASN A 288 -18.96 -10.06 -0.93
CA ASN A 288 -19.33 -11.48 -0.82
C ASN A 288 -20.54 -11.87 -1.68
N GLN A 289 -20.61 -11.33 -2.90
CA GLN A 289 -21.66 -11.61 -3.88
C GLN A 289 -21.03 -12.29 -5.09
N PRO A 290 -21.41 -13.55 -5.40
CA PRO A 290 -20.89 -14.26 -6.56
C PRO A 290 -21.38 -13.67 -7.88
N GLU A 291 -20.46 -13.43 -8.81
CA GLU A 291 -20.73 -12.84 -10.14
C GLU A 291 -20.09 -13.64 -11.29
N GLY A 292 -19.74 -14.91 -11.02
CA GLY A 292 -19.15 -15.80 -12.01
C GLY A 292 -20.07 -16.10 -13.21
N ASP A 293 -19.45 -16.44 -14.35
CA ASP A 293 -20.11 -16.72 -15.62
C ASP A 293 -20.93 -18.02 -15.60
N GLY A 294 -22.25 -17.88 -15.80
CA GLY A 294 -23.22 -18.97 -15.75
C GLY A 294 -23.29 -19.67 -14.39
N LYS A 295 -24.17 -20.66 -14.25
CA LYS A 295 -24.40 -21.34 -12.96
C LYS A 295 -23.14 -21.93 -12.34
N LEU A 296 -22.31 -22.60 -13.14
CA LEU A 296 -21.04 -23.15 -12.66
C LEU A 296 -20.08 -22.05 -12.19
N GLY A 297 -19.98 -20.94 -12.93
CA GLY A 297 -19.15 -19.81 -12.53
C GLY A 297 -19.64 -19.20 -11.23
N THR A 298 -20.94 -19.01 -11.06
CA THR A 298 -21.54 -18.52 -9.82
C THR A 298 -21.19 -19.41 -8.62
N LEU A 299 -21.25 -20.73 -8.77
CA LEU A 299 -20.89 -21.67 -7.70
C LEU A 299 -19.39 -21.61 -7.36
N THR A 300 -18.52 -21.67 -8.37
CA THR A 300 -17.06 -21.57 -8.17
C THR A 300 -16.66 -20.24 -7.54
N ASP A 301 -17.30 -19.15 -7.96
CA ASP A 301 -17.05 -17.81 -7.43
C ASP A 301 -17.49 -17.71 -5.96
N SER A 302 -18.65 -18.28 -5.63
CA SER A 302 -19.13 -18.40 -4.26
C SER A 302 -18.15 -19.18 -3.39
N TRP A 303 -17.58 -20.26 -3.89
CA TRP A 303 -16.58 -21.04 -3.16
C TRP A 303 -15.31 -20.21 -2.90
N CYS A 304 -14.77 -19.53 -3.91
CA CYS A 304 -13.61 -18.66 -3.76
C CYS A 304 -13.84 -17.52 -2.73
N LEU A 305 -15.02 -16.88 -2.78
CA LEU A 305 -15.41 -15.82 -1.84
C LEU A 305 -15.59 -16.34 -0.41
N ASN A 306 -15.84 -17.64 -0.22
CA ASN A 306 -16.04 -18.27 1.09
C ASN A 306 -14.89 -19.19 1.53
N SER A 307 -13.77 -19.15 0.80
CA SER A 307 -12.49 -19.72 1.22
C SER A 307 -12.02 -19.17 2.57
N ALA A 308 -11.15 -19.91 3.26
CA ALA A 308 -10.57 -19.50 4.54
C ALA A 308 -9.85 -18.15 4.41
N ALA A 309 -9.09 -17.96 3.32
CA ALA A 309 -8.41 -16.70 3.01
C ALA A 309 -9.39 -15.51 2.82
N SER A 310 -10.47 -15.69 2.06
CA SER A 310 -11.47 -14.63 1.86
C SER A 310 -12.25 -14.30 3.14
N LYS A 311 -12.58 -15.32 3.95
CA LYS A 311 -13.16 -15.11 5.28
C LYS A 311 -12.20 -14.36 6.19
N ALA A 312 -10.91 -14.65 6.13
CA ALA A 312 -9.89 -13.96 6.90
C ALA A 312 -9.74 -12.48 6.51
N VAL A 313 -9.81 -12.17 5.21
CA VAL A 313 -9.85 -10.77 4.74
C VAL A 313 -11.08 -10.02 5.26
N ARG A 314 -12.25 -10.67 5.37
CA ARG A 314 -13.41 -10.06 6.03
C ARG A 314 -13.23 -9.94 7.55
N GLY A 315 -12.62 -10.94 8.18
CA GLY A 315 -12.31 -10.96 9.61
C GLY A 315 -11.34 -9.85 10.03
N ARG A 316 -10.26 -9.65 9.26
CA ARG A 316 -9.27 -8.60 9.55
C ARG A 316 -9.85 -7.19 9.51
N ARG A 317 -10.80 -6.91 8.62
CA ARG A 317 -11.49 -5.60 8.54
C ARG A 317 -12.18 -5.29 9.87
N LYS A 318 -12.90 -6.26 10.43
CA LYS A 318 -13.55 -6.15 11.75
C LYS A 318 -12.52 -6.00 12.88
N LEU A 319 -11.45 -6.80 12.85
CA LEU A 319 -10.40 -6.77 13.87
C LEU A 319 -9.72 -5.40 13.90
N LEU A 320 -9.28 -4.88 12.75
CA LEU A 320 -8.62 -3.59 12.64
C LEU A 320 -9.55 -2.45 13.07
N GLY A 321 -10.81 -2.46 12.65
CA GLY A 321 -11.80 -1.47 13.11
C GLY A 321 -11.92 -1.42 14.64
N LYS A 322 -11.97 -2.59 15.30
CA LYS A 322 -11.98 -2.68 16.77
C LYS A 322 -10.67 -2.20 17.42
N GLN A 323 -9.52 -2.47 16.81
CA GLN A 323 -8.24 -1.99 17.32
C GLN A 323 -8.14 -0.47 17.21
N LEU A 324 -8.55 0.11 16.08
CA LEU A 324 -8.61 1.56 15.88
C LEU A 324 -9.51 2.20 16.93
N GLU A 325 -10.72 1.66 17.17
CA GLU A 325 -11.61 2.18 18.20
C GLU A 325 -10.99 2.12 19.61
N SER A 326 -10.45 0.95 20.00
CA SER A 326 -9.87 0.73 21.32
C SER A 326 -8.70 1.67 21.60
N ILE A 327 -7.76 1.75 20.66
CA ILE A 327 -6.55 2.57 20.82
C ILE A 327 -6.90 4.05 20.77
N SER A 328 -7.73 4.49 19.81
CA SER A 328 -8.15 5.89 19.73
C SER A 328 -8.90 6.34 20.98
N ARG A 329 -9.78 5.50 21.55
CA ARG A 329 -10.49 5.82 22.79
C ARG A 329 -9.54 6.00 23.98
N GLN A 330 -8.45 5.24 24.06
CA GLN A 330 -7.41 5.44 25.08
C GLN A 330 -6.64 6.75 24.85
N LYS A 331 -6.31 7.08 23.60
CA LYS A 331 -5.58 8.30 23.24
C LYS A 331 -6.40 9.58 23.38
N LEU A 332 -7.74 9.48 23.39
CA LEU A 332 -8.63 10.62 23.59
C LEU A 332 -8.35 11.37 24.91
N ALA A 333 -7.90 10.65 25.94
CA ALA A 333 -7.55 11.22 27.24
C ALA A 333 -6.41 12.26 27.18
N HIS A 334 -5.61 12.29 26.11
CA HIS A 334 -4.55 13.27 25.93
C HIS A 334 -5.07 14.67 25.53
N GLY A 335 -6.34 14.79 25.11
CA GLY A 335 -6.95 16.08 24.76
C GLY A 335 -6.38 16.74 23.50
N ARG A 336 -5.69 15.99 22.64
CA ARG A 336 -5.16 16.43 21.34
C ARG A 336 -5.65 15.53 20.20
N PRO A 337 -5.61 15.98 18.93
CA PRO A 337 -5.95 15.15 17.80
C PRO A 337 -5.16 13.82 17.79
N ILE A 338 -5.86 12.76 17.42
CA ILE A 338 -5.36 11.39 17.31
C ILE A 338 -4.95 11.17 15.86
N ARG A 339 -3.66 10.96 15.64
CA ARG A 339 -3.08 10.82 14.30
C ARG A 339 -2.93 9.36 13.90
N ILE A 340 -3.58 8.99 12.81
CA ILE A 340 -3.64 7.62 12.29
C ILE A 340 -3.03 7.59 10.90
N MET A 341 -2.10 6.66 10.64
CA MET A 341 -1.54 6.43 9.31
C MET A 341 -1.82 5.01 8.83
N ASN A 342 -2.57 4.87 7.73
CA ASN A 342 -2.81 3.60 7.05
C ASN A 342 -1.88 3.46 5.84
N LEU A 343 -1.05 2.42 5.83
CA LEU A 343 -0.04 2.17 4.80
C LEU A 343 -0.48 1.06 3.83
N ALA A 344 -0.42 1.35 2.54
CA ALA A 344 -0.99 0.52 1.46
C ALA A 344 -2.48 0.28 1.72
N CYS A 345 -3.18 1.40 1.84
CA CYS A 345 -4.48 1.49 2.47
C CYS A 345 -5.65 0.91 1.65
N GLY A 346 -5.46 0.67 0.34
CA GLY A 346 -6.49 0.12 -0.53
C GLY A 346 -7.79 0.93 -0.47
N SER A 347 -8.91 0.27 -0.16
CA SER A 347 -10.22 0.91 0.00
C SER A 347 -10.51 1.45 1.40
N ASN A 348 -9.61 1.31 2.38
CA ASN A 348 -9.71 1.85 3.75
C ASN A 348 -10.98 1.45 4.55
N ARG A 349 -11.68 0.39 4.16
CA ARG A 349 -12.99 0.04 4.73
C ARG A 349 -12.98 -0.04 6.27
N GLU A 350 -11.92 -0.58 6.86
CA GLU A 350 -11.73 -0.71 8.30
C GLU A 350 -11.67 0.63 9.05
N LEU A 351 -11.06 1.67 8.45
CA LEU A 351 -11.01 3.01 9.02
C LEU A 351 -12.41 3.64 9.04
N PHE A 352 -13.13 3.52 7.93
CA PHE A 352 -14.45 4.12 7.79
C PHE A 352 -15.52 3.36 8.59
N ASP A 353 -15.39 2.05 8.78
CA ASP A 353 -16.21 1.30 9.73
C ASP A 353 -16.05 1.83 11.16
N PHE A 354 -14.82 2.15 11.57
CA PHE A 354 -14.53 2.78 12.85
C PHE A 354 -15.15 4.19 12.91
N LEU A 355 -14.90 5.04 11.91
CA LEU A 355 -15.41 6.42 11.89
C LEU A 355 -16.94 6.49 11.92
N GLN A 356 -17.63 5.54 11.30
CA GLN A 356 -19.09 5.47 11.29
C GLN A 356 -19.69 5.32 12.71
N HIS A 357 -18.94 4.72 13.64
CA HIS A 357 -19.38 4.48 15.02
C HIS A 357 -18.62 5.33 16.05
N CYS A 358 -17.76 6.25 15.59
CA CYS A 358 -16.94 7.11 16.43
C CYS A 358 -17.71 8.39 16.81
N ASP A 359 -17.79 8.69 18.11
CA ASP A 359 -18.49 9.84 18.66
C ASP A 359 -17.63 11.11 18.79
N TYR A 360 -16.37 11.04 18.34
CA TYR A 360 -15.36 12.12 18.42
C TYR A 360 -14.57 12.25 17.12
N THR A 361 -15.24 12.11 15.96
CA THR A 361 -14.57 12.11 14.65
C THR A 361 -13.73 13.38 14.39
N GLU A 362 -14.11 14.53 14.94
CA GLU A 362 -13.36 15.79 14.86
C GLU A 362 -11.96 15.72 15.49
N MET A 363 -11.72 14.74 16.38
CA MET A 363 -10.42 14.49 16.98
C MET A 363 -9.56 13.55 16.14
N ILE A 364 -10.06 13.01 15.02
CA ILE A 364 -9.33 12.06 14.18
C ILE A 364 -8.67 12.77 13.00
N GLU A 365 -7.36 12.60 12.86
CA GLU A 365 -6.57 12.98 11.69
C GLU A 365 -6.00 11.71 11.06
N ALA A 366 -6.49 11.32 9.88
CA ALA A 366 -6.08 10.10 9.20
C ALA A 366 -5.32 10.40 7.90
N THR A 367 -4.12 9.82 7.75
CA THR A 367 -3.35 9.80 6.50
C THR A 367 -3.38 8.40 5.90
N CYS A 368 -4.02 8.27 4.75
CA CYS A 368 -4.19 7.02 4.03
C CYS A 368 -3.26 7.01 2.81
N VAL A 369 -2.24 6.16 2.83
CA VAL A 369 -1.18 6.12 1.81
C VAL A 369 -1.38 4.92 0.88
N ASP A 370 -1.44 5.14 -0.42
CA ASP A 370 -1.47 4.07 -1.43
C ASP A 370 -0.76 4.44 -2.74
N ALA A 371 -0.18 3.45 -3.41
CA ALA A 371 0.45 3.65 -4.72
C ALA A 371 -0.58 3.73 -5.86
N ASP A 372 -1.78 3.15 -5.72
CA ASP A 372 -2.85 3.23 -6.71
C ASP A 372 -3.78 4.42 -6.43
N ALA A 373 -3.65 5.49 -7.22
CA ALA A 373 -4.53 6.66 -7.12
C ALA A 373 -6.02 6.33 -7.32
N HIS A 374 -6.36 5.23 -8.02
CA HIS A 374 -7.75 4.80 -8.15
C HIS A 374 -8.30 4.17 -6.87
N ALA A 375 -7.45 3.57 -6.02
CA ALA A 375 -7.88 3.07 -4.71
C ALA A 375 -8.25 4.23 -3.78
N LEU A 376 -7.48 5.32 -3.86
CA LEU A 376 -7.74 6.56 -3.14
C LEU A 376 -9.02 7.25 -3.64
N GLU A 377 -9.18 7.39 -4.96
CA GLU A 377 -10.43 7.86 -5.57
C GLU A 377 -11.63 7.02 -5.12
N TYR A 378 -11.50 5.69 -5.19
CA TYR A 378 -12.57 4.79 -4.76
C TYR A 378 -12.90 4.95 -3.29
N THR A 379 -11.88 5.12 -2.43
CA THR A 379 -12.07 5.39 -1.00
C THR A 379 -12.92 6.63 -0.82
N ASP A 380 -12.59 7.74 -1.48
CA ASP A 380 -13.31 9.00 -1.34
C ASP A 380 -14.75 8.91 -1.86
N GLN A 381 -14.95 8.33 -3.05
CA GLN A 381 -16.24 8.34 -3.73
C GLN A 381 -17.21 7.25 -3.26
N GLN A 382 -16.72 6.12 -2.75
CA GLN A 382 -17.53 4.90 -2.50
C GLN A 382 -17.47 4.42 -1.05
N VAL A 383 -16.51 4.92 -0.26
CA VAL A 383 -16.30 4.48 1.14
C VAL A 383 -16.51 5.64 2.11
N ASN A 384 -15.88 6.77 1.85
CA ASN A 384 -16.00 8.03 2.59
C ASN A 384 -17.29 8.80 2.19
N VAL A 385 -18.44 8.15 2.36
CA VAL A 385 -19.72 8.64 1.80
C VAL A 385 -20.75 9.01 2.87
N PHE A 386 -20.34 9.04 4.14
CA PHE A 386 -21.20 9.44 5.26
C PHE A 386 -20.62 10.66 5.98
N PRO A 387 -21.47 11.50 6.61
CA PRO A 387 -20.98 12.68 7.30
C PRO A 387 -20.12 12.35 8.53
N HIS A 388 -18.94 12.95 8.61
CA HIS A 388 -18.08 12.95 9.79
C HIS A 388 -17.22 14.23 9.82
N GLN A 389 -16.54 14.49 10.94
CA GLN A 389 -15.65 15.66 11.09
C GLN A 389 -14.15 15.30 11.08
N ALA A 390 -13.81 14.02 10.84
CA ALA A 390 -12.42 13.59 10.71
C ALA A 390 -11.71 14.26 9.54
N THR A 391 -10.45 14.61 9.75
CA THR A 391 -9.57 15.08 8.67
C THR A 391 -8.98 13.88 7.95
N ILE A 392 -9.38 13.66 6.68
CA ILE A 392 -8.88 12.55 5.86
C ILE A 392 -7.93 13.07 4.80
N ARG A 393 -6.74 12.47 4.74
CA ARG A 393 -5.70 12.78 3.76
C ARG A 393 -5.40 11.55 2.91
N LEU A 394 -5.83 11.57 1.66
CA LEU A 394 -5.58 10.51 0.70
C LEU A 394 -4.30 10.80 -0.07
N MET A 395 -3.26 10.01 0.18
CA MET A 395 -1.91 10.26 -0.28
C MET A 395 -1.44 9.21 -1.28
N ASN A 396 -1.19 9.64 -2.51
CA ASN A 396 -0.62 8.80 -3.55
C ASN A 396 0.89 8.74 -3.39
N ASP A 397 1.37 7.68 -2.74
CA ASP A 397 2.79 7.47 -2.51
C ASP A 397 3.14 5.98 -2.41
N ASN A 398 4.41 5.66 -2.61
CA ASN A 398 4.94 4.31 -2.52
C ASN A 398 5.54 4.07 -1.13
N VAL A 399 4.83 3.28 -0.31
CA VAL A 399 5.23 2.95 1.06
C VAL A 399 6.62 2.30 1.14
N VAL A 400 7.01 1.48 0.16
CA VAL A 400 8.34 0.84 0.16
C VAL A 400 9.44 1.86 -0.08
N ARG A 401 9.24 2.83 -0.99
CA ARG A 401 10.19 3.94 -1.20
C ARG A 401 10.30 4.81 0.05
N TRP A 402 9.20 5.07 0.74
CA TRP A 402 9.20 5.77 2.02
C TRP A 402 9.95 4.98 3.11
N ALA A 403 9.68 3.68 3.25
CA ALA A 403 10.32 2.81 4.22
C ALA A 403 11.86 2.86 4.12
N VAL A 404 12.39 2.71 2.90
CA VAL A 404 13.84 2.75 2.65
C VAL A 404 14.44 4.16 2.62
N GLY A 405 13.63 5.20 2.84
CA GLY A 405 14.09 6.60 2.90
C GLY A 405 14.37 7.26 1.55
N GLY A 406 13.93 6.65 0.44
CA GLY A 406 13.97 7.26 -0.89
C GLY A 406 13.02 8.46 -0.98
N ILE A 407 11.95 8.45 -0.19
CA ILE A 407 11.01 9.57 -0.08
C ILE A 407 10.99 10.08 1.35
N ARG A 408 11.04 11.40 1.49
CA ARG A 408 10.91 12.09 2.76
C ARG A 408 9.66 12.95 2.72
N HIS A 409 8.64 12.51 3.45
CA HIS A 409 7.45 13.29 3.72
C HIS A 409 7.46 13.70 5.18
N GLN A 410 7.01 14.92 5.45
CA GLN A 410 6.86 15.38 6.82
C GLN A 410 5.49 14.98 7.35
N TYR A 411 5.29 13.67 7.52
CA TYR A 411 4.05 13.11 8.09
C TYR A 411 3.78 13.62 9.52
N GLY A 412 4.83 14.05 10.23
CA GLY A 412 4.78 14.27 11.66
C GLY A 412 4.62 12.96 12.44
N PRO A 413 4.69 13.00 13.78
CA PRO A 413 4.54 11.81 14.58
C PRO A 413 3.08 11.35 14.65
N GLN A 414 2.88 10.04 14.66
CA GLN A 414 1.60 9.34 14.58
C GLN A 414 1.29 8.64 15.91
N ASP A 415 0.02 8.55 16.27
CA ASP A 415 -0.43 7.75 17.42
C ASP A 415 -0.69 6.30 17.04
N ILE A 416 -1.13 6.06 15.81
CA ILE A 416 -1.38 4.73 15.25
C ILE A 416 -0.80 4.67 13.84
N ILE A 417 0.02 3.66 13.56
CA ILE A 417 0.41 3.30 12.19
C ILE A 417 -0.05 1.87 11.95
N TYR A 418 -0.68 1.60 10.81
CA TYR A 418 -1.03 0.22 10.47
C TYR A 418 -0.92 -0.12 8.98
N SER A 419 -0.76 -1.41 8.69
CA SER A 419 -0.86 -1.97 7.33
C SER A 419 -1.48 -3.36 7.38
N ALA A 420 -2.49 -3.60 6.57
CA ALA A 420 -3.28 -4.84 6.63
C ALA A 420 -2.67 -6.02 5.83
N GLY A 421 -1.99 -5.75 4.72
CA GLY A 421 -1.52 -6.80 3.81
C GLY A 421 -0.35 -6.44 2.90
N LEU A 422 0.31 -5.30 3.11
CA LEU A 422 1.52 -4.94 2.35
C LEU A 422 2.66 -5.93 2.61
N THR A 423 2.81 -6.34 3.85
CA THR A 423 3.91 -7.14 4.39
C THR A 423 3.90 -8.59 3.91
N ASP A 424 2.76 -9.06 3.40
CA ASP A 424 2.65 -10.32 2.67
C ASP A 424 3.50 -10.35 1.40
N TYR A 425 3.98 -9.19 0.92
CA TYR A 425 4.81 -9.07 -0.28
C TYR A 425 6.24 -8.60 0.02
N LEU A 426 6.56 -8.27 1.27
CA LEU A 426 7.88 -7.72 1.61
C LEU A 426 8.80 -8.83 2.09
N ASP A 427 10.01 -8.90 1.54
CA ASP A 427 11.07 -9.75 2.10
C ASP A 427 11.49 -9.27 3.50
N ARG A 428 12.33 -10.06 4.18
CA ARG A 428 12.79 -9.74 5.53
C ARG A 428 13.45 -8.34 5.62
N ARG A 429 14.25 -7.96 4.62
CA ARG A 429 14.97 -6.68 4.63
C ARG A 429 14.01 -5.50 4.53
N LEU A 430 13.07 -5.56 3.59
CA LEU A 430 12.07 -4.51 3.38
C LEU A 430 11.07 -4.45 4.55
N PHE A 431 10.69 -5.59 5.11
CA PHE A 431 9.84 -5.64 6.30
C PHE A 431 10.51 -4.91 7.47
N GLN A 432 11.77 -5.23 7.77
CA GLN A 432 12.51 -4.58 8.86
C GLN A 432 12.72 -3.07 8.61
N ALA A 433 13.02 -2.67 7.37
CA ALA A 433 13.11 -1.26 7.00
C ALA A 433 11.78 -0.53 7.23
N LEU A 434 10.65 -1.16 6.90
CA LEU A 434 9.31 -0.63 7.17
C LEU A 434 9.04 -0.48 8.67
N ILE A 435 9.28 -1.52 9.48
CA ILE A 435 9.09 -1.43 10.94
C ILE A 435 9.92 -0.30 11.54
N ALA A 436 11.21 -0.22 11.18
CA ALA A 436 12.12 0.80 11.69
C ALA A 436 11.64 2.22 11.31
N ARG A 437 11.22 2.42 10.06
CA ARG A 437 10.66 3.70 9.61
C ARG A 437 9.38 4.06 10.35
N CYS A 438 8.48 3.09 10.57
CA CYS A 438 7.28 3.30 11.37
C CYS A 438 7.62 3.69 12.81
N TYR A 439 8.59 3.03 13.44
CA TYR A 439 9.03 3.36 14.81
C TYR A 439 9.45 4.82 14.92
N GLU A 440 10.28 5.31 13.99
CA GLU A 440 10.73 6.71 13.94
C GLU A 440 9.55 7.72 13.90
N HIS A 441 8.46 7.35 13.24
CA HIS A 441 7.28 8.18 13.02
C HIS A 441 6.17 7.99 14.07
N LEU A 442 6.34 7.12 15.06
CA LEU A 442 5.38 7.02 16.17
C LEU A 442 5.67 8.07 17.26
N ASN A 443 4.63 8.60 17.89
CA ASN A 443 4.77 9.25 19.19
C ASN A 443 5.26 8.24 20.24
N PRO A 444 5.83 8.70 21.37
CA PRO A 444 5.88 7.88 22.59
C PRO A 444 4.49 7.30 22.89
N ASP A 445 4.44 6.03 23.26
CA ASP A 445 3.21 5.23 23.42
C ASP A 445 2.39 5.03 22.14
N GLY A 446 2.91 5.41 20.97
CA GLY A 446 2.27 5.15 19.67
C GLY A 446 2.29 3.66 19.33
N VAL A 447 1.29 3.21 18.56
CA VAL A 447 1.09 1.78 18.26
C VAL A 447 1.29 1.50 16.78
N LEU A 448 2.07 0.46 16.46
CA LEU A 448 2.20 -0.14 15.14
C LEU A 448 1.37 -1.43 15.06
N ILE A 449 0.56 -1.59 14.02
CA ILE A 449 -0.21 -2.81 13.72
C ILE A 449 0.13 -3.30 12.31
N ILE A 450 0.75 -4.47 12.17
CA ILE A 450 1.13 -5.01 10.86
C ILE A 450 0.55 -6.42 10.67
N GLY A 451 -0.17 -6.62 9.57
CA GLY A 451 -0.75 -7.91 9.19
C GLY A 451 0.21 -8.82 8.40
N ASN A 452 0.11 -10.14 8.57
CA ASN A 452 0.71 -11.11 7.66
C ASN A 452 -0.13 -12.39 7.59
N PHE A 453 -0.26 -12.99 6.42
CA PHE A 453 -0.86 -14.31 6.25
C PHE A 453 0.06 -15.38 6.81
N THR A 454 -0.52 -16.37 7.50
CA THR A 454 0.21 -17.52 8.03
C THR A 454 0.32 -18.66 7.01
N PRO A 455 1.35 -19.53 7.09
CA PRO A 455 1.38 -20.78 6.33
C PRO A 455 0.18 -21.70 6.61
N GLN A 456 -0.48 -21.56 7.78
CA GLN A 456 -1.71 -22.30 8.12
C GLN A 456 -2.95 -21.72 7.41
N ASN A 457 -2.90 -21.69 6.08
CA ASN A 457 -4.00 -21.28 5.22
C ASN A 457 -4.45 -22.47 4.38
N HIS A 458 -5.67 -22.93 4.62
CA HIS A 458 -6.27 -24.08 3.93
C HIS A 458 -6.52 -23.84 2.42
N ASN A 459 -6.28 -22.64 1.91
CA ASN A 459 -6.35 -22.34 0.48
C ASN A 459 -5.00 -21.86 -0.09
N ARG A 460 -3.89 -22.07 0.63
CA ARG A 460 -2.53 -21.63 0.23
C ARG A 460 -2.15 -22.14 -1.16
N VAL A 461 -2.29 -23.45 -1.39
CA VAL A 461 -1.89 -24.07 -2.66
C VAL A 461 -2.76 -23.58 -3.81
N PHE A 462 -4.06 -23.46 -3.59
CA PHE A 462 -4.97 -22.86 -4.55
C PHE A 462 -4.54 -21.43 -4.93
N MET A 463 -4.26 -20.59 -3.93
CA MET A 463 -3.76 -19.23 -4.16
C MET A 463 -2.44 -19.23 -4.93
N ASP A 464 -1.42 -19.92 -4.44
CA ASP A 464 -0.06 -19.87 -4.97
C ASP A 464 0.08 -20.49 -6.36
N ARG A 465 -0.64 -21.62 -6.61
CA ARG A 465 -0.45 -22.46 -7.80
C ARG A 465 -1.53 -22.29 -8.86
N ILE A 466 -2.77 -22.01 -8.47
CA ILE A 466 -3.88 -21.85 -9.43
C ILE A 466 -4.09 -20.38 -9.78
N LEU A 467 -4.15 -19.52 -8.77
CA LEU A 467 -4.36 -18.07 -8.98
C LEU A 467 -3.06 -17.30 -9.23
N HIS A 468 -1.91 -17.96 -9.00
CA HIS A 468 -0.60 -17.30 -8.99
C HIS A 468 -0.58 -16.09 -8.04
N TRP A 469 -1.29 -16.19 -6.93
CA TRP A 469 -1.31 -15.21 -5.85
C TRP A 469 -0.34 -15.66 -4.77
N LYS A 470 0.96 -15.49 -5.04
CA LYS A 470 2.03 -15.90 -4.12
C LYS A 470 2.28 -14.84 -3.06
N LEU A 471 2.27 -15.27 -1.80
CA LEU A 471 2.57 -14.44 -0.64
C LEU A 471 3.82 -14.95 0.10
N LEU A 472 4.42 -14.09 0.90
CA LEU A 472 5.45 -14.40 1.89
C LEU A 472 4.75 -14.68 3.23
N TYR A 473 4.43 -15.94 3.45
CA TYR A 473 3.75 -16.42 4.64
C TYR A 473 4.66 -16.38 5.88
N ARG A 474 4.10 -15.98 7.03
CA ARG A 474 4.81 -15.89 8.32
C ARG A 474 3.91 -16.34 9.46
N ASN A 475 4.41 -17.22 10.31
CA ASN A 475 3.73 -17.60 11.55
C ASN A 475 4.04 -16.59 12.68
N SER A 476 3.47 -16.82 13.87
CA SER A 476 3.68 -15.93 15.03
C SER A 476 5.16 -15.78 15.42
N ALA A 477 5.93 -16.87 15.42
CA ALA A 477 7.35 -16.85 15.78
C ALA A 477 8.18 -16.05 14.76
N ASP A 478 7.87 -16.17 13.47
CA ASP A 478 8.54 -15.38 12.41
C ASP A 478 8.29 -13.88 12.62
N LEU A 479 7.07 -13.49 12.98
CA LEU A 479 6.72 -12.09 13.26
C LEU A 479 7.40 -11.58 14.54
N GLU A 480 7.37 -12.37 15.61
CA GLU A 480 8.05 -12.05 16.87
C GLU A 480 9.56 -11.85 16.66
N GLU A 481 10.20 -12.69 15.84
CA GLU A 481 11.63 -12.57 15.50
C GLU A 481 11.92 -11.27 14.73
N LEU A 482 11.08 -10.91 13.76
CA LEU A 482 11.22 -9.67 12.99
C LEU A 482 11.09 -8.42 13.87
N PHE A 483 10.16 -8.43 14.82
CA PHE A 483 9.97 -7.33 15.77
C PHE A 483 11.10 -7.30 16.82
N ALA A 484 11.55 -8.45 17.31
CA ALA A 484 12.69 -8.55 18.24
C ALA A 484 13.98 -7.96 17.66
N ALA A 485 14.18 -8.09 16.35
CA ALA A 485 15.30 -7.50 15.62
C ALA A 485 15.10 -6.02 15.26
N SER A 486 14.01 -5.39 15.69
CA SER A 486 13.67 -3.99 15.42
C SER A 486 13.79 -3.14 16.69
N PRO A 487 13.69 -1.80 16.59
CA PRO A 487 13.65 -0.92 17.77
C PRO A 487 12.53 -1.22 18.77
N PHE A 488 11.47 -1.95 18.38
CA PHE A 488 10.43 -2.40 19.30
C PHE A 488 10.88 -3.54 20.24
N GLY A 489 11.98 -4.24 19.93
CA GLY A 489 12.45 -5.38 20.69
C GLY A 489 11.36 -6.44 20.90
N HIS A 490 11.27 -6.99 22.10
CA HIS A 490 10.28 -8.02 22.46
C HIS A 490 8.89 -7.45 22.82
N SER A 491 8.65 -6.15 22.62
CA SER A 491 7.40 -5.48 22.99
C SER A 491 6.35 -5.55 21.87
N SER A 492 6.08 -6.76 21.39
CA SER A 492 5.00 -7.01 20.41
C SER A 492 4.07 -8.13 20.88
N MET A 493 2.79 -8.03 20.56
CA MET A 493 1.79 -9.07 20.77
C MET A 493 1.20 -9.49 19.43
N ILE A 494 0.93 -10.78 19.27
CA ILE A 494 0.31 -11.31 18.05
C ILE A 494 -1.19 -11.50 18.28
N LEU A 495 -1.99 -10.83 17.45
CA LEU A 495 -3.42 -11.03 17.31
C LEU A 495 -3.71 -11.88 16.07
N ALA A 496 -4.88 -12.51 16.04
CA ALA A 496 -5.37 -13.22 14.86
C ALA A 496 -6.83 -12.86 14.63
N GLU A 497 -7.23 -12.79 13.36
CA GLU A 497 -8.65 -12.72 13.01
C GLU A 497 -9.37 -14.07 13.24
N GLU A 498 -10.69 -14.08 13.10
CA GLU A 498 -11.57 -15.22 13.46
C GLU A 498 -11.18 -16.57 12.82
N GLN A 499 -10.56 -16.59 11.64
CA GLN A 499 -10.11 -17.80 10.96
C GLN A 499 -8.68 -18.22 11.33
N GLY A 500 -7.91 -17.37 12.02
CA GLY A 500 -6.50 -17.64 12.33
C GLY A 500 -5.56 -17.63 11.12
N VAL A 501 -6.01 -17.14 9.96
CA VAL A 501 -5.25 -17.17 8.70
C VAL A 501 -4.46 -15.88 8.48
N ASN A 502 -4.96 -14.75 9.01
CA ASN A 502 -4.23 -13.48 8.99
C ASN A 502 -3.87 -13.06 10.42
N LEU A 503 -2.57 -13.03 10.71
CA LEU A 503 -2.00 -12.60 11.99
C LEU A 503 -1.69 -11.11 11.96
N PHE A 504 -1.70 -10.45 13.12
CA PHE A 504 -1.38 -9.04 13.30
C PHE A 504 -0.40 -8.87 14.45
N ALA A 505 0.80 -8.40 14.16
CA ALA A 505 1.74 -7.96 15.18
C ALA A 505 1.37 -6.54 15.62
N VAL A 506 1.13 -6.36 16.91
CA VAL A 506 0.82 -5.08 17.55
C VAL A 506 1.97 -4.73 18.49
N ALA A 507 2.63 -3.61 18.26
CA ALA A 507 3.77 -3.17 19.06
C ALA A 507 3.63 -1.71 19.46
N THR A 508 4.03 -1.38 20.68
CA THR A 508 3.97 -0.02 21.22
C THR A 508 5.37 0.56 21.29
N ARG A 509 5.55 1.78 20.80
CA ARG A 509 6.82 2.51 20.95
C ARG A 509 6.99 2.94 22.40
N THR A 510 8.00 2.39 23.06
CA THR A 510 8.44 2.83 24.39
C THR A 510 9.23 4.14 24.29
N SER A 511 9.25 4.90 25.40
CA SER A 511 9.89 6.21 25.53
C SER A 511 11.36 6.24 25.16
#